data_AF-A0A1J3C9L3-F1
#
_entry.id   AF-A0A1J3C9L3-F1
#
_cell.length_a   1.000
_cell.length_b   1.000
_cell.length_c   1.000
_cell.angle_alpha   90.00
_cell.angle_beta   90.00
_cell.angle_gamma   90.00
#
_symmetry.space_group_name_H-M   'P 1'
#
loop_
_entity.id
_entity.type
_entity.pdbx_description
1 polymer ?
#
loop_
_entity_poly.entity_id
_entity_poly.type
_entity_poly.pdbx_seq_one_letter_code
_entity_poly.pdbx_strand_id
1 'polypeptide(L)'
;MKFTITRSTFLKTLNDVSRAISTKTTIPILTGLKIVLNDSGLILTGSDADISIESRINATDENNDLQIGSTGEIVLPARFFSEIVKRLPESTMTLEVKDNFQTVITSGASEFTINGLDANNYPRLPEITADAALSVSADVLRQLINQTVIAVSNQESRPILTGVHLTITGDQLVAVATDSHRLAQRSLTLPTASASDYDIIIPGKSLTELSRMLSDDVEKIEIRIAENQVLFVFGQTAFYSRLLEGNYPDTSRLIPTSSNTQAEFDAPALLASIQRASLLSHESSNNVVRLVLNIADQKATIYGNSPDVGNVEEVLSFNKLSGEDLEISFNPDYMKDALQGFGQTAIEVDFTAPLRPFTLVPTEDKERFIQLITPVRTF
;
A
#
# COMPACT_ATOMS: atom_id res chain seq x y z
N MET A 1 3.62 5.37 36.07
CA MET A 1 3.73 4.32 35.05
C MET A 1 5.07 3.61 35.17
N LYS A 2 5.08 2.29 35.31
CA LYS A 2 6.28 1.44 35.36
C LYS A 2 5.97 0.04 34.82
N PHE A 3 6.79 -0.46 33.90
CA PHE A 3 6.72 -1.84 33.43
C PHE A 3 8.10 -2.40 33.04
N THR A 4 8.20 -3.72 33.04
CA THR A 4 9.32 -4.49 32.48
C THR A 4 8.79 -5.39 31.38
N ILE A 5 9.50 -5.49 30.25
CA ILE A 5 9.07 -6.31 29.11
C ILE A 5 10.24 -6.91 28.34
N THR A 6 10.01 -8.02 27.65
CA THR A 6 10.88 -8.51 26.60
C THR A 6 11.04 -7.47 25.47
N ARG A 7 12.29 -7.09 25.21
CA ARG A 7 12.66 -6.03 24.27
C ARG A 7 12.27 -6.33 22.82
N SER A 8 12.41 -7.58 22.36
CA SER A 8 12.06 -7.96 20.99
C SER A 8 10.55 -7.80 20.73
N THR A 9 9.71 -8.20 21.70
CA THR A 9 8.25 -8.01 21.67
C THR A 9 7.88 -6.53 21.61
N PHE A 10 8.50 -5.71 22.46
CA PHE A 10 8.28 -4.26 22.44
C PHE A 10 8.74 -3.64 21.12
N LEU A 11 9.89 -4.04 20.58
CA LEU A 11 10.43 -3.54 19.32
C LEU A 11 9.55 -3.86 18.11
N LYS A 12 8.94 -5.07 18.05
CA LYS A 12 7.99 -5.42 16.98
C LYS A 12 6.84 -4.42 16.94
N THR A 13 6.15 -4.28 18.08
CA THR A 13 5.00 -3.37 18.26
C THR A 13 5.39 -1.91 18.01
N LEU A 14 6.57 -1.48 18.49
CA LEU A 14 7.10 -0.15 18.28
C LEU A 14 7.33 0.16 16.79
N ASN A 15 7.89 -0.79 16.04
CA ASN A 15 8.14 -0.59 14.61
C ASN A 15 6.83 -0.48 13.83
N ASP A 16 5.80 -1.24 14.21
CA ASP A 16 4.49 -1.21 13.57
C ASP A 16 3.82 0.16 13.72
N VAL A 17 3.70 0.66 14.95
CA VAL A 17 3.07 1.98 15.21
C VAL A 17 3.91 3.15 14.71
N SER A 18 5.24 3.00 14.62
CA SER A 18 6.14 4.05 14.11
C SER A 18 5.92 4.36 12.64
N ARG A 19 5.26 3.47 11.87
CA ARG A 19 4.89 3.71 10.47
C ARG A 19 3.94 4.89 10.31
N ALA A 20 3.10 5.13 11.32
CA ALA A 20 2.20 6.27 11.37
C ALA A 20 2.82 7.52 12.00
N ILE A 21 4.13 7.56 12.27
CA ILE A 21 4.76 8.72 12.89
C ILE A 21 5.62 9.47 11.87
N SER A 22 5.14 10.64 11.45
CA SER A 22 5.88 11.52 10.54
C SER A 22 6.89 12.40 11.29
N THR A 23 8.07 12.59 10.70
CA THR A 23 9.04 13.60 11.16
C THR A 23 8.65 15.03 10.76
N LYS A 24 7.69 15.18 9.84
CA LYS A 24 7.17 16.45 9.34
C LYS A 24 5.68 16.50 9.65
N THR A 25 5.31 17.18 10.73
CA THR A 25 3.92 17.34 11.15
C THR A 25 3.67 18.77 11.64
N THR A 26 2.44 19.26 11.45
CA THR A 26 1.97 20.55 11.97
C THR A 26 1.57 20.47 13.44
N ILE A 27 1.38 19.25 13.97
CA ILE A 27 0.97 18.99 15.36
C ILE A 27 2.19 18.37 16.08
N PRO A 28 3.02 19.14 16.81
CA PRO A 28 4.32 18.67 17.29
C PRO A 28 4.27 17.40 18.16
N ILE A 29 3.22 17.22 18.95
CA ILE A 29 3.08 16.04 19.82
C ILE A 29 2.95 14.72 19.02
N LEU A 30 2.53 14.78 17.75
CA LEU A 30 2.47 13.62 16.84
C LEU A 30 3.85 13.14 16.37
N THR A 31 4.92 13.87 16.65
CA THR A 31 6.30 13.33 16.52
C THR A 31 6.62 12.32 17.63
N GLY A 32 5.76 12.23 18.65
CA GLY A 32 5.86 11.31 19.76
C GLY A 32 5.05 10.04 19.57
N LEU A 33 5.45 9.01 20.31
CA LEU A 33 4.73 7.76 20.50
C LEU A 33 3.94 7.88 21.80
N LYS A 34 2.60 7.71 21.74
CA LYS A 34 1.79 7.56 22.95
C LYS A 34 1.91 6.13 23.47
N ILE A 35 2.13 5.99 24.77
CA ILE A 35 2.20 4.72 25.49
C ILE A 35 1.20 4.80 26.63
N VAL A 36 0.27 3.84 26.68
CA VAL A 36 -0.67 3.66 27.79
C VAL A 36 -0.43 2.28 28.39
N LEU A 37 -0.26 2.23 29.70
CA LEU A 37 -0.17 1.00 30.48
C LEU A 37 -1.37 0.94 31.42
N ASN A 38 -2.18 -0.10 31.27
CA ASN A 38 -3.29 -0.40 32.16
C ASN A 38 -3.20 -1.87 32.60
N ASP A 39 -4.15 -2.34 33.41
CA ASP A 39 -4.12 -3.70 33.97
C ASP A 39 -4.22 -4.81 32.90
N SER A 40 -4.73 -4.50 31.71
CA SER A 40 -4.81 -5.45 30.59
C SER A 40 -3.53 -5.55 29.77
N GLY A 41 -2.66 -4.53 29.83
CA GLY A 41 -1.39 -4.51 29.12
C GLY A 41 -0.97 -3.13 28.63
N LEU A 42 -0.08 -3.14 27.63
CA LEU A 42 0.42 -1.95 26.96
C LEU A 42 -0.35 -1.66 25.67
N ILE A 43 -0.60 -0.37 25.43
CA ILE A 43 -1.15 0.15 24.19
C ILE A 43 -0.17 1.20 23.67
N LEU A 44 0.31 0.99 22.44
CA LEU A 44 1.18 1.92 21.74
C LEU A 44 0.39 2.57 20.61
N THR A 45 0.51 3.90 20.48
CA THR A 45 -0.19 4.65 19.43
C THR A 45 0.76 5.61 18.72
N GLY A 46 0.81 5.52 17.40
CA GLY A 46 1.45 6.48 16.49
C GLY A 46 0.42 7.10 15.55
N SER A 47 0.60 8.36 15.18
CA SER A 47 -0.31 9.06 14.25
C SER A 47 0.39 10.24 13.58
N ASP A 48 0.03 10.51 12.33
CA ASP A 48 0.44 11.69 11.57
C ASP A 48 -0.77 12.57 11.19
N ALA A 49 -1.92 12.31 11.81
CA ALA A 49 -3.26 12.84 11.56
C ALA A 49 -4.01 12.25 10.35
N ASP A 50 -3.32 11.68 9.36
CA ASP A 50 -3.95 11.00 8.22
C ASP A 50 -4.12 9.51 8.48
N ILE A 51 -3.08 8.88 9.02
CA ILE A 51 -3.11 7.53 9.55
C ILE A 51 -2.86 7.52 11.05
N SER A 52 -3.50 6.58 11.73
CA SER A 52 -3.18 6.27 13.13
C SER A 52 -3.07 4.77 13.29
N ILE A 53 -2.06 4.31 14.02
CA ILE A 53 -1.88 2.89 14.31
C ILE A 53 -1.87 2.74 15.83
N GLU A 54 -2.76 1.92 16.33
CA GLU A 54 -2.78 1.48 17.72
C GLU A 54 -2.49 -0.02 17.77
N SER A 55 -1.54 -0.44 18.61
CA SER A 55 -1.23 -1.85 18.78
C SER A 55 -1.08 -2.22 20.26
N ARG A 56 -1.57 -3.40 20.63
CA ARG A 56 -1.65 -3.84 22.03
C ARG A 56 -0.74 -5.01 22.33
N ILE A 57 -0.08 -4.94 23.48
CA ILE A 57 0.68 -6.04 24.08
C ILE A 57 -0.06 -6.47 25.34
N ASN A 58 -0.68 -7.65 25.30
CA ASN A 58 -1.48 -8.16 26.41
C ASN A 58 -0.60 -8.64 27.56
N ALA A 59 -0.98 -8.29 28.79
CA ALA A 59 -0.33 -8.78 30.00
C ALA A 59 -0.57 -10.27 30.26
N THR A 60 -1.64 -10.84 29.70
CA THR A 60 -2.02 -12.25 29.90
C THR A 60 -1.28 -13.22 28.98
N ASP A 61 -0.57 -12.73 27.96
CA ASP A 61 0.21 -13.58 27.06
C ASP A 61 1.63 -13.73 27.62
N GLU A 62 1.92 -14.94 28.11
CA GLU A 62 3.18 -15.29 28.77
C GLU A 62 4.41 -15.03 27.87
N ASN A 63 4.24 -15.06 26.54
CA ASN A 63 5.35 -14.79 25.60
C ASN A 63 5.81 -13.33 25.63
N ASN A 64 4.98 -12.42 26.16
CA ASN A 64 5.33 -11.01 26.25
C ASN A 64 6.26 -10.70 27.44
N ASP A 65 6.26 -11.54 28.47
CA ASP A 65 6.93 -11.32 29.76
C ASP A 65 6.73 -9.88 30.28
N LEU A 66 5.48 -9.41 30.20
CA LEU A 66 5.11 -8.07 30.60
C LEU A 66 4.80 -8.04 32.10
N GLN A 67 5.66 -7.37 32.86
CA GLN A 67 5.49 -7.16 34.29
C GLN A 67 5.03 -5.73 34.55
N ILE A 68 3.83 -5.58 35.09
CA ILE A 68 3.22 -4.29 35.39
C ILE A 68 3.59 -3.87 36.82
N GLY A 69 4.26 -2.73 36.97
CA GLY A 69 4.60 -2.14 38.27
C GLY A 69 3.61 -1.05 38.69
N SER A 70 3.36 -0.08 37.82
CA SER A 70 2.34 0.96 38.04
C SER A 70 1.73 1.39 36.72
N THR A 71 0.41 1.56 36.65
CA THR A 71 -0.29 2.02 35.44
C THR A 71 -0.01 3.50 35.13
N GLY A 72 -0.45 3.96 33.96
CA GLY A 72 -0.39 5.35 33.55
C GLY A 72 -0.14 5.52 32.05
N GLU A 73 0.14 6.73 31.62
CA GLU A 73 0.35 7.06 30.22
C GLU A 73 1.42 8.13 30.04
N ILE A 74 2.08 8.12 28.87
CA ILE A 74 3.13 9.09 28.51
C ILE A 74 3.21 9.22 26.98
N VAL A 75 3.73 10.34 26.49
CA VAL A 75 4.18 10.47 25.09
C VAL A 75 5.69 10.64 25.07
N LEU A 76 6.40 9.81 24.30
CA LEU A 76 7.87 9.86 24.17
C LEU A 76 8.28 10.25 22.75
N PRO A 77 9.36 11.04 22.55
CA PRO A 77 9.87 11.36 21.22
C PRO A 77 10.22 10.09 20.44
N ALA A 78 9.41 9.73 19.44
CA ALA A 78 9.40 8.38 18.87
C ALA A 78 10.73 7.99 18.23
N ARG A 79 11.35 8.94 17.49
CA ARG A 79 12.65 8.74 16.84
C ARG A 79 13.74 8.38 17.86
N PHE A 80 13.89 9.19 18.91
CA PHE A 80 14.92 8.95 19.92
C PHE A 80 14.63 7.69 20.72
N PHE A 81 13.37 7.50 21.12
CA PHE A 81 12.96 6.34 21.88
C PHE A 81 13.20 5.02 21.11
N SER A 82 12.82 4.96 19.82
CA SER A 82 13.09 3.80 18.96
C SER A 82 14.58 3.49 18.85
N GLU A 83 15.41 4.52 18.67
CA GLU A 83 16.86 4.38 18.58
C GLU A 83 17.51 3.93 19.90
N ILE A 84 16.95 4.30 21.05
CA ILE A 84 17.37 3.80 22.36
C ILE A 84 17.03 2.32 22.47
N VAL A 85 15.76 1.94 22.27
CA VAL A 85 15.29 0.56 22.45
C VAL A 85 16.07 -0.41 21.56
N LYS A 86 16.35 -0.04 20.31
CA LYS A 86 17.16 -0.88 19.39
C LYS A 86 18.58 -1.15 19.91
N ARG A 87 19.17 -0.24 20.69
CA ARG A 87 20.57 -0.32 21.16
C ARG A 87 20.75 -0.83 22.59
N LEU A 88 19.66 -1.12 23.31
CA LEU A 88 19.75 -1.67 24.66
C LEU A 88 20.54 -3.00 24.68
N PRO A 89 21.33 -3.27 25.74
CA PRO A 89 22.25 -4.42 25.75
C PRO A 89 21.56 -5.76 26.03
N GLU A 90 20.48 -5.78 26.81
CA GLU A 90 19.86 -7.04 27.26
C GLU A 90 18.56 -7.37 26.52
N SER A 91 18.03 -8.57 26.78
CA SER A 91 16.76 -9.03 26.22
C SER A 91 15.55 -8.39 26.90
N THR A 92 15.70 -7.87 28.12
CA THR A 92 14.64 -7.21 28.89
C THR A 92 14.90 -5.71 29.00
N MET A 93 13.83 -4.94 29.12
CA MET A 93 13.89 -3.50 29.38
C MET A 93 12.85 -3.10 30.41
N THR A 94 13.20 -2.14 31.27
CA THR A 94 12.29 -1.49 32.21
C THR A 94 12.07 -0.05 31.77
N LEU A 95 10.82 0.41 31.79
CA LEU A 95 10.46 1.81 31.58
C LEU A 95 9.73 2.31 32.83
N GLU A 96 10.19 3.43 33.39
CA GLU A 96 9.60 4.07 34.56
C GLU A 96 9.43 5.58 34.35
N VAL A 97 8.19 6.06 34.46
CA VAL A 97 7.87 7.49 34.44
C VAL A 97 7.98 8.04 35.86
N LYS A 98 8.81 9.07 36.03
CA LYS A 98 9.08 9.83 37.25
C LYS A 98 8.34 11.18 37.19
N ASP A 99 8.68 12.08 38.11
CA ASP A 99 8.14 13.43 38.15
C ASP A 99 8.44 14.23 36.87
N ASN A 100 7.57 15.19 36.55
CA ASN A 100 7.69 16.07 35.39
C ASN A 100 7.88 15.32 34.05
N PHE A 101 7.25 14.15 33.92
CA PHE A 101 7.30 13.33 32.70
C PHE A 101 8.71 12.80 32.34
N GLN A 102 9.69 12.90 33.24
CA GLN A 102 10.97 12.25 33.04
C GLN A 102 10.78 10.74 33.00
N THR A 103 11.29 10.11 31.96
CA THR A 103 11.12 8.68 31.73
C THR A 103 12.48 8.01 31.72
N VAL A 104 12.68 7.10 32.66
CA VAL A 104 13.89 6.30 32.80
C VAL A 104 13.70 4.97 32.07
N ILE A 105 14.67 4.59 31.25
CA ILE A 105 14.69 3.36 30.47
C ILE A 105 15.96 2.60 30.85
N THR A 106 15.81 1.41 31.43
CA THR A 106 16.92 0.62 31.95
C THR A 106 16.96 -0.76 31.28
N SER A 107 18.16 -1.24 30.96
CA SER A 107 18.41 -2.59 30.46
C SER A 107 19.85 -2.97 30.81
N GLY A 108 20.04 -3.95 31.68
CA GLY A 108 21.34 -4.25 32.29
C GLY A 108 21.99 -3.03 32.94
N ALA A 109 23.25 -2.78 32.57
CA ALA A 109 24.03 -1.63 33.03
C ALA A 109 23.71 -0.31 32.30
N SER A 110 22.82 -0.33 31.29
CA SER A 110 22.47 0.86 30.52
C SER A 110 21.23 1.53 31.11
N GLU A 111 21.33 2.84 31.33
CA GLU A 111 20.23 3.68 31.78
C GLU A 111 20.15 4.94 30.91
N PHE A 112 18.96 5.22 30.38
CA PHE A 112 18.64 6.46 29.68
C PHE A 112 17.57 7.21 30.44
N THR A 113 17.69 8.53 30.53
CA THR A 113 16.59 9.40 30.98
C THR A 113 16.22 10.33 29.84
N ILE A 114 14.94 10.32 29.44
CA ILE A 114 14.40 11.20 28.40
C ILE A 114 13.19 11.95 28.91
N ASN A 115 12.92 13.12 28.33
CA ASN A 115 11.75 13.92 28.67
C ASN A 115 10.56 13.47 27.82
N GLY A 116 9.49 13.04 28.48
CA GLY A 116 8.21 12.79 27.84
C GLY A 116 7.30 14.02 27.86
N LEU A 117 6.12 13.85 27.30
CA LEU A 117 5.03 14.83 27.28
C LEU A 117 3.78 14.21 27.90
N ASP A 118 2.89 15.07 28.38
CA ASP A 118 1.58 14.67 28.89
C ASP A 118 0.72 14.02 27.79
N ALA A 119 0.30 12.78 28.01
CA ALA A 119 -0.50 12.01 27.07
C ALA A 119 -1.93 12.52 26.90
N ASN A 120 -2.42 13.36 27.82
CA ASN A 120 -3.72 14.03 27.69
C ASN A 120 -3.75 15.04 26.52
N ASN A 121 -2.59 15.54 26.11
CA ASN A 121 -2.46 16.44 24.95
C ASN A 121 -2.40 15.69 23.62
N TYR A 122 -2.26 14.36 23.63
CA TYR A 122 -2.22 13.55 22.41
C TYR A 122 -3.64 13.43 21.83
N PRO A 123 -3.84 13.65 20.52
CA PRO A 123 -5.17 13.56 19.91
C PRO A 123 -5.84 12.21 20.19
N ARG A 124 -7.13 12.25 20.53
CA ARG A 124 -7.91 11.02 20.74
C ARG A 124 -8.15 10.35 19.40
N LEU A 125 -8.05 9.02 19.41
CA LEU A 125 -8.49 8.24 18.27
C LEU A 125 -10.02 8.32 18.16
N PRO A 126 -10.54 8.34 16.93
CA PRO A 126 -11.96 8.33 16.67
C PRO A 126 -12.57 6.97 17.07
N GLU A 127 -13.71 7.00 17.74
CA GLU A 127 -14.49 5.79 18.02
C GLU A 127 -15.31 5.44 16.78
N ILE A 128 -14.94 4.37 16.09
CA ILE A 128 -15.70 3.84 14.96
C ILE A 128 -16.67 2.78 15.49
N THR A 129 -17.92 3.19 15.71
CA THR A 129 -19.04 2.35 16.14
C THR A 129 -19.75 1.68 14.96
N ALA A 130 -19.05 1.44 13.85
CA ALA A 130 -19.66 0.77 12.70
C ALA A 130 -20.06 -0.66 13.11
N ASP A 131 -21.35 -0.92 13.20
CA ASP A 131 -21.91 -2.23 13.60
C ASP A 131 -21.62 -3.31 12.54
N ALA A 132 -21.42 -2.90 11.28
CA ALA A 132 -21.11 -3.79 10.17
C ALA A 132 -19.61 -3.84 9.92
N ALA A 133 -19.04 -5.02 10.11
CA ALA A 133 -17.65 -5.33 9.82
C ALA A 133 -17.53 -6.27 8.63
N LEU A 134 -16.58 -5.99 7.73
CA LEU A 134 -16.25 -6.86 6.60
C LEU A 134 -15.02 -7.67 6.95
N SER A 135 -15.08 -8.99 6.78
CA SER A 135 -13.90 -9.85 6.93
C SER A 135 -13.36 -10.23 5.57
N VAL A 136 -12.05 -10.03 5.36
CA VAL A 136 -11.35 -10.48 4.17
C VAL A 136 -10.01 -11.12 4.56
N SER A 137 -9.48 -11.96 3.68
CA SER A 137 -8.16 -12.55 3.86
C SER A 137 -7.08 -11.48 3.70
N ALA A 138 -6.08 -11.47 4.58
CA ALA A 138 -5.08 -10.40 4.58
C ALA A 138 -4.16 -10.46 3.35
N ASP A 139 -3.83 -11.66 2.87
CA ASP A 139 -3.08 -11.88 1.64
C ASP A 139 -3.83 -11.35 0.40
N VAL A 140 -5.13 -11.60 0.32
CA VAL A 140 -6.02 -11.13 -0.75
C VAL A 140 -6.12 -9.61 -0.73
N LEU A 141 -6.31 -8.99 0.45
CA LEU A 141 -6.34 -7.54 0.56
C LEU A 141 -5.00 -6.92 0.18
N ARG A 142 -3.89 -7.51 0.66
CA ARG A 142 -2.52 -7.08 0.32
C ARG A 142 -2.28 -7.12 -1.18
N GLN A 143 -2.71 -8.19 -1.86
CA GLN A 143 -2.63 -8.30 -3.31
C GLN A 143 -3.46 -7.23 -4.01
N LEU A 144 -4.73 -7.04 -3.61
CA LEU A 144 -5.59 -6.00 -4.17
C LEU A 144 -4.96 -4.61 -4.03
N ILE A 145 -4.41 -4.29 -2.87
CA ILE A 145 -3.72 -3.02 -2.64
C ILE A 145 -2.54 -2.89 -3.59
N ASN A 146 -1.64 -3.86 -3.63
CA ASN A 146 -0.42 -3.79 -4.44
C ASN A 146 -0.72 -3.72 -5.94
N GLN A 147 -1.82 -4.34 -6.39
CA GLN A 147 -2.25 -4.34 -7.79
C GLN A 147 -2.92 -3.04 -8.22
N THR A 148 -3.47 -2.26 -7.28
CA THR A 148 -4.23 -1.03 -7.58
C THR A 148 -3.47 0.25 -7.22
N VAL A 149 -2.82 0.29 -6.06
CA VAL A 149 -2.18 1.50 -5.52
C VAL A 149 -1.09 2.08 -6.43
N ILE A 150 -0.49 1.26 -7.29
CA ILE A 150 0.49 1.70 -8.29
C ILE A 150 -0.08 2.74 -9.25
N ALA A 151 -1.39 2.75 -9.51
CA ALA A 151 -2.02 3.62 -10.48
C ALA A 151 -2.55 4.94 -9.88
N VAL A 152 -2.34 5.21 -8.58
CA VAL A 152 -2.75 6.49 -7.98
C VAL A 152 -1.88 7.65 -8.49
N SER A 153 -2.47 8.84 -8.55
CA SER A 153 -1.74 10.08 -8.86
C SER A 153 -0.86 10.53 -7.69
N ASN A 154 0.30 11.08 -8.03
CA ASN A 154 1.15 11.81 -7.08
C ASN A 154 0.87 13.33 -7.09
N GLN A 155 -0.09 13.79 -7.89
CA GLN A 155 -0.42 15.20 -8.04
C GLN A 155 -1.51 15.63 -7.06
N GLU A 156 -1.11 16.39 -6.04
CA GLU A 156 -2.03 16.92 -5.01
C GLU A 156 -3.04 17.95 -5.57
N SER A 157 -2.91 18.40 -6.83
CA SER A 157 -3.89 19.25 -7.50
C SER A 157 -5.24 18.56 -7.76
N ARG A 158 -5.26 17.22 -7.77
CA ARG A 158 -6.48 16.40 -7.87
C ARG A 158 -6.47 15.35 -6.75
N PRO A 159 -6.76 15.76 -5.50
CA PRO A 159 -6.64 14.88 -4.33
C PRO A 159 -7.37 13.55 -4.49
N ILE A 160 -8.58 13.53 -5.07
CA ILE A 160 -9.36 12.31 -5.27
C ILE A 160 -8.61 11.19 -6.03
N LEU A 161 -7.66 11.55 -6.91
CA LEU A 161 -6.87 10.58 -7.68
C LEU A 161 -5.64 10.08 -6.93
N THR A 162 -5.30 10.64 -5.77
CA THR A 162 -4.21 10.14 -4.91
C THR A 162 -4.64 8.94 -4.06
N GLY A 163 -5.92 8.60 -4.09
CA GLY A 163 -6.50 7.44 -3.43
C GLY A 163 -6.93 6.33 -4.38
N VAL A 164 -7.19 5.17 -3.80
CA VAL A 164 -7.87 4.05 -4.45
C VAL A 164 -9.36 4.17 -4.13
N HIS A 165 -10.18 4.19 -5.18
CA HIS A 165 -11.63 4.15 -5.09
C HIS A 165 -12.08 2.73 -4.82
N LEU A 166 -12.84 2.53 -3.74
CA LEU A 166 -13.30 1.23 -3.30
C LEU A 166 -14.82 1.26 -3.20
N THR A 167 -15.48 0.45 -4.02
CA THR A 167 -16.92 0.24 -3.98
C THR A 167 -17.25 -1.16 -3.48
N ILE A 168 -18.28 -1.26 -2.64
CA ILE A 168 -18.77 -2.53 -2.09
C ILE A 168 -20.27 -2.57 -2.28
N THR A 169 -20.77 -3.61 -2.95
CA THR A 169 -22.20 -3.84 -3.16
C THR A 169 -22.49 -5.32 -3.03
N GLY A 170 -23.29 -5.69 -2.03
CA GLY A 170 -23.50 -7.10 -1.68
C GLY A 170 -22.17 -7.79 -1.34
N ASP A 171 -21.81 -8.83 -2.08
CA ASP A 171 -20.54 -9.56 -1.92
C ASP A 171 -19.42 -9.10 -2.87
N GLN A 172 -19.64 -8.06 -3.68
CA GLN A 172 -18.64 -7.58 -4.62
C GLN A 172 -17.89 -6.39 -4.06
N LEU A 173 -16.57 -6.48 -4.00
CA LEU A 173 -15.66 -5.37 -3.74
C LEU A 173 -14.89 -5.05 -5.02
N VAL A 174 -14.95 -3.81 -5.47
CA VAL A 174 -14.19 -3.31 -6.63
C VAL A 174 -13.27 -2.19 -6.17
N ALA A 175 -11.99 -2.29 -6.51
CA ALA A 175 -10.97 -1.29 -6.25
C ALA A 175 -10.43 -0.74 -7.58
N VAL A 176 -10.44 0.59 -7.73
CA VAL A 176 -9.98 1.29 -8.93
C VAL A 176 -9.03 2.42 -8.55
N ALA A 177 -7.93 2.55 -9.28
CA ALA A 177 -7.01 3.67 -9.17
C ALA A 177 -6.61 4.17 -10.55
N THR A 178 -6.46 5.49 -10.71
CA THR A 178 -5.96 6.09 -11.95
C THR A 178 -5.26 7.43 -11.70
N ASP A 179 -4.22 7.70 -12.49
CA ASP A 179 -3.50 8.96 -12.53
C ASP A 179 -3.83 9.78 -13.80
N SER A 180 -4.89 9.38 -14.51
CA SER A 180 -5.29 9.87 -15.86
C SER A 180 -4.44 9.38 -17.03
N HIS A 181 -3.33 8.67 -16.79
CA HIS A 181 -2.48 8.10 -17.84
C HIS A 181 -2.53 6.57 -17.84
N ARG A 182 -2.70 5.97 -16.68
CA ARG A 182 -2.95 4.54 -16.48
C ARG A 182 -4.10 4.31 -15.51
N LEU A 183 -4.63 3.10 -15.52
CA LEU A 183 -5.66 2.67 -14.59
C LEU A 183 -5.40 1.22 -14.17
N ALA A 184 -5.66 0.94 -12.89
CA ALA A 184 -5.71 -0.40 -12.35
C ALA A 184 -7.08 -0.65 -11.73
N GLN A 185 -7.70 -1.78 -12.05
CA GLN A 185 -8.96 -2.24 -11.48
C GLN A 185 -8.81 -3.68 -11.00
N ARG A 186 -9.23 -3.94 -9.76
CA ARG A 186 -9.31 -5.29 -9.19
C ARG A 186 -10.67 -5.50 -8.53
N SER A 187 -11.30 -6.63 -8.81
CA SER A 187 -12.56 -7.04 -8.19
C SER A 187 -12.37 -8.32 -7.38
N LEU A 188 -13.04 -8.40 -6.23
CA LEU A 188 -13.04 -9.56 -5.34
C LEU A 188 -14.48 -9.90 -4.93
N THR A 189 -14.76 -11.20 -4.83
CA THR A 189 -15.93 -11.69 -4.12
C THR A 189 -15.59 -11.84 -2.63
N LEU A 190 -16.29 -11.11 -1.78
CA LEU A 190 -16.18 -11.20 -0.33
C LEU A 190 -16.75 -12.54 0.17
N PRO A 191 -16.19 -13.14 1.23
CA PRO A 191 -16.72 -14.37 1.82
C PRO A 191 -18.15 -14.23 2.38
N THR A 192 -18.56 -13.01 2.68
CA THR A 192 -19.88 -12.68 3.22
C THR A 192 -20.33 -11.35 2.62
N ALA A 193 -21.59 -11.29 2.20
CA ALA A 193 -22.16 -10.07 1.67
C ALA A 193 -22.15 -8.97 2.74
N SER A 194 -21.77 -7.76 2.32
CA SER A 194 -21.86 -6.56 3.13
C SER A 194 -23.32 -6.28 3.49
N ALA A 195 -23.56 -5.81 4.71
CA ALA A 195 -24.86 -5.34 5.16
C ALA A 195 -25.22 -3.96 4.57
N SER A 196 -24.25 -3.23 4.00
CA SER A 196 -24.41 -1.89 3.45
C SER A 196 -23.55 -1.70 2.22
N ASP A 197 -23.99 -0.83 1.32
CA ASP A 197 -23.18 -0.44 0.18
C ASP A 197 -22.19 0.65 0.61
N TYR A 198 -20.96 0.55 0.10
CA TYR A 198 -19.91 1.52 0.38
C TYR A 198 -19.34 2.08 -0.92
N ASP A 199 -19.06 3.38 -0.91
CA ASP A 199 -18.40 4.11 -2.00
C ASP A 199 -17.41 5.09 -1.33
N ILE A 200 -16.15 4.69 -1.26
CA ILE A 200 -15.12 5.41 -0.49
C ILE A 200 -13.83 5.54 -1.28
N ILE A 201 -13.03 6.54 -0.91
CA ILE A 201 -11.72 6.76 -1.52
C ILE A 201 -10.68 6.74 -0.39
N ILE A 202 -9.78 5.75 -0.41
CA ILE A 202 -8.74 5.58 0.61
C ILE A 202 -7.41 6.10 0.05
N PRO A 203 -6.69 7.01 0.73
CA PRO A 203 -5.40 7.50 0.26
C PRO A 203 -4.42 6.34 -0.05
N GLY A 204 -3.74 6.40 -1.20
CA GLY A 204 -2.83 5.35 -1.62
C GLY A 204 -1.64 5.19 -0.67
N LYS A 205 -1.17 6.29 -0.05
CA LYS A 205 -0.14 6.28 0.98
C LYS A 205 -0.57 5.44 2.20
N SER A 206 -1.82 5.61 2.66
CA SER A 206 -2.38 4.82 3.76
C SER A 206 -2.44 3.33 3.43
N LEU A 207 -2.92 2.97 2.24
CA LEU A 207 -2.97 1.58 1.80
C LEU A 207 -1.57 0.98 1.64
N THR A 208 -0.58 1.76 1.22
CA THR A 208 0.81 1.32 1.14
C THR A 208 1.37 0.96 2.51
N GLU A 209 1.14 1.79 3.53
CA GLU A 209 1.57 1.46 4.90
C GLU A 209 0.82 0.25 5.46
N LEU A 210 -0.50 0.15 5.23
CA LEU A 210 -1.30 -1.02 5.61
C LEU A 210 -0.73 -2.30 4.98
N SER A 211 -0.48 -2.32 3.67
CA SER A 211 0.06 -3.47 2.94
C SER A 211 1.38 -3.98 3.54
N ARG A 212 2.26 -3.08 4.01
CA ARG A 212 3.52 -3.43 4.67
C ARG A 212 3.35 -4.05 6.06
N MET A 213 2.19 -3.91 6.68
CA MET A 213 1.85 -4.50 7.98
C MET A 213 1.13 -5.85 7.85
N LEU A 214 0.62 -6.18 6.66
CA LEU A 214 0.00 -7.48 6.38
C LEU A 214 1.08 -8.52 6.06
N SER A 215 1.84 -8.91 7.07
CA SER A 215 2.81 -10.01 6.99
C SER A 215 2.10 -11.37 6.86
N ASP A 216 2.85 -12.41 6.50
CA ASP A 216 2.29 -13.74 6.21
C ASP A 216 1.70 -14.45 7.45
N ASP A 217 1.96 -13.96 8.67
CA ASP A 217 1.34 -14.40 9.92
C ASP A 217 -0.05 -13.79 10.17
N VAL A 218 -0.46 -12.80 9.36
CA VAL A 218 -1.79 -12.22 9.42
C VAL A 218 -2.70 -12.99 8.46
N GLU A 219 -3.67 -13.74 8.98
CA GLU A 219 -4.59 -14.50 8.13
C GLU A 219 -5.79 -13.67 7.68
N LYS A 220 -6.38 -12.91 8.60
CA LYS A 220 -7.64 -12.19 8.38
C LYS A 220 -7.56 -10.75 8.86
N ILE A 221 -8.30 -9.90 8.17
CA ILE A 221 -8.47 -8.50 8.50
C ILE A 221 -9.95 -8.16 8.53
N GLU A 222 -10.32 -7.39 9.54
CA GLU A 222 -11.66 -6.82 9.70
C GLU A 222 -11.63 -5.36 9.24
N ILE A 223 -12.55 -4.98 8.36
CA ILE A 223 -12.68 -3.64 7.81
C ILE A 223 -13.97 -3.03 8.33
N ARG A 224 -13.86 -1.88 8.97
CA ARG A 224 -14.97 -1.06 9.43
C ARG A 224 -14.92 0.29 8.74
N ILE A 225 -16.00 0.65 8.07
CA ILE A 225 -16.08 1.87 7.28
C ILE A 225 -17.03 2.84 7.98
N ALA A 226 -16.57 4.06 8.20
CA ALA A 226 -17.34 5.19 8.71
C ALA A 226 -17.37 6.31 7.66
N GLU A 227 -18.08 7.41 7.95
CA GLU A 227 -18.31 8.50 7.00
C GLU A 227 -17.01 9.13 6.48
N ASN A 228 -16.02 9.36 7.34
CA ASN A 228 -14.79 10.08 7.01
C ASN A 228 -13.52 9.24 7.20
N GLN A 229 -13.66 7.98 7.61
CA GLN A 229 -12.54 7.13 8.01
C GLN A 229 -12.82 5.65 7.76
N VAL A 230 -11.74 4.89 7.63
CA VAL A 230 -11.76 3.43 7.60
C VAL A 230 -10.83 2.90 8.69
N LEU A 231 -11.27 1.83 9.35
CA LEU A 231 -10.51 1.10 10.35
C LEU A 231 -10.29 -0.33 9.86
N PHE A 232 -9.03 -0.74 9.89
CA PHE A 232 -8.59 -2.10 9.65
C PHE A 232 -8.09 -2.71 10.96
N VAL A 233 -8.69 -3.83 11.38
CA VAL A 233 -8.31 -4.56 12.60
C VAL A 233 -7.74 -5.91 12.23
N PHE A 234 -6.55 -6.21 12.73
CA PHE A 234 -5.89 -7.51 12.55
C PHE A 234 -4.99 -7.81 13.75
N GLY A 235 -5.12 -9.03 14.30
CA GLY A 235 -4.48 -9.39 15.55
C GLY A 235 -4.79 -8.37 16.66
N GLN A 236 -3.74 -7.81 17.26
CA GLN A 236 -3.83 -6.79 18.31
C GLN A 236 -3.66 -5.34 17.79
N THR A 237 -3.76 -5.15 16.47
CA THR A 237 -3.50 -3.87 15.81
C THR A 237 -4.76 -3.30 15.17
N ALA A 238 -4.96 -2.01 15.34
CA ALA A 238 -5.98 -1.19 14.72
C ALA A 238 -5.30 -0.10 13.88
N PHE A 239 -5.51 -0.14 12.56
CA PHE A 239 -5.00 0.83 11.59
C PHE A 239 -6.15 1.70 11.10
N TYR A 240 -6.08 3.00 11.38
CA TYR A 240 -7.04 4.00 10.96
C TYR A 240 -6.49 4.77 9.78
N SER A 241 -7.33 5.05 8.78
CA SER A 241 -7.04 6.01 7.72
C SER A 241 -8.20 6.98 7.57
N ARG A 242 -7.90 8.26 7.37
CA ARG A 242 -8.87 9.20 6.79
C ARG A 242 -9.26 8.75 5.38
N LEU A 243 -10.49 9.06 5.00
CA LEU A 243 -10.99 8.96 3.63
C LEU A 243 -10.81 10.29 2.91
N LEU A 244 -10.65 10.25 1.59
CA LEU A 244 -10.68 11.44 0.76
C LEU A 244 -12.13 11.81 0.46
N GLU A 245 -12.46 13.09 0.64
CA GLU A 245 -13.79 13.62 0.32
C GLU A 245 -13.91 13.96 -1.16
N GLY A 246 -15.07 13.65 -1.75
CA GLY A 246 -15.41 13.98 -3.13
C GLY A 246 -15.90 12.78 -3.93
N ASN A 247 -16.29 13.03 -5.18
CA ASN A 247 -16.75 11.99 -6.08
C ASN A 247 -15.59 11.52 -6.96
N TYR A 248 -15.34 10.21 -6.97
CA TYR A 248 -14.38 9.61 -7.88
C TYR A 248 -14.95 9.62 -9.32
N PRO A 249 -14.12 9.87 -10.36
CA PRO A 249 -14.62 9.88 -11.74
C PRO A 249 -15.12 8.50 -12.19
N ASP A 250 -16.16 8.47 -13.02
CA ASP A 250 -16.63 7.24 -13.68
C ASP A 250 -15.57 6.72 -14.67
N THR A 251 -14.85 5.68 -14.25
CA THR A 251 -13.77 5.04 -15.02
C THR A 251 -14.25 3.91 -15.92
N SER A 252 -15.48 3.40 -15.74
CA SER A 252 -15.99 2.25 -16.50
C SER A 252 -15.95 2.49 -18.01
N ARG A 253 -16.14 3.76 -18.42
CA ARG A 253 -16.12 4.21 -19.83
C ARG A 253 -14.74 4.30 -20.44
N LEU A 254 -13.68 4.21 -19.63
CA LEU A 254 -12.30 4.29 -20.09
C LEU A 254 -11.80 2.94 -20.62
N ILE A 255 -12.37 1.84 -20.14
CA ILE A 255 -11.96 0.48 -20.47
C ILE A 255 -12.55 0.09 -21.84
N PRO A 256 -11.71 -0.12 -22.89
CA PRO A 256 -12.20 -0.57 -24.19
C PRO A 256 -12.87 -1.94 -24.09
N THR A 257 -13.99 -2.13 -24.80
CA THR A 257 -14.72 -3.41 -24.88
C THR A 257 -14.43 -4.20 -26.15
N SER A 258 -13.52 -3.70 -27.00
CA SER A 258 -13.15 -4.31 -28.28
C SER A 258 -11.69 -4.01 -28.64
N SER A 259 -11.02 -4.96 -29.25
CA SER A 259 -9.65 -4.84 -29.75
C SER A 259 -9.56 -5.21 -31.24
N ASN A 260 -8.62 -4.56 -31.93
CA ASN A 260 -8.25 -4.85 -33.31
C ASN A 260 -7.02 -5.77 -33.37
N THR A 261 -6.16 -5.71 -32.35
CA THR A 261 -4.95 -6.52 -32.23
C THR A 261 -4.90 -7.12 -30.83
N GLN A 262 -4.62 -8.42 -30.74
CA GLN A 262 -4.47 -9.15 -29.49
C GLN A 262 -3.14 -9.89 -29.48
N ALA A 263 -2.42 -9.79 -28.37
CA ALA A 263 -1.17 -10.49 -28.15
C ALA A 263 -1.15 -11.14 -26.76
N GLU A 264 -0.80 -12.41 -26.70
CA GLU A 264 -0.67 -13.16 -25.45
C GLU A 264 0.81 -13.36 -25.11
N PHE A 265 1.21 -12.98 -23.90
CA PHE A 265 2.58 -13.08 -23.41
C PHE A 265 2.65 -13.78 -22.07
N ASP A 266 3.79 -14.41 -21.76
CA ASP A 266 4.17 -14.70 -20.38
C ASP A 266 4.59 -13.38 -19.69
N ALA A 267 3.92 -13.01 -18.59
CA ALA A 267 4.16 -11.73 -17.93
C ALA A 267 5.61 -11.56 -17.44
N PRO A 268 6.25 -12.56 -16.79
CA PRO A 268 7.68 -12.49 -16.44
C PRO A 268 8.60 -12.27 -17.64
N ALA A 269 8.39 -12.98 -18.75
CA ALA A 269 9.20 -12.82 -19.96
C ALA A 269 9.06 -11.42 -20.55
N LEU A 270 7.83 -10.93 -20.70
CA LEU A 270 7.57 -9.57 -21.20
C LEU A 270 8.14 -8.50 -20.26
N LEU A 271 8.00 -8.67 -18.94
CA LEU A 271 8.56 -7.76 -17.94
C LEU A 271 10.07 -7.62 -18.10
N ALA A 272 10.78 -8.74 -18.28
CA ALA A 272 12.23 -8.72 -18.47
C ALA A 272 12.64 -7.98 -19.75
N SER A 273 11.89 -8.15 -20.85
CA SER A 273 12.12 -7.41 -22.10
C SER A 273 11.85 -5.92 -21.95
N ILE A 274 10.74 -5.53 -21.29
CA ILE A 274 10.42 -4.13 -21.02
C ILE A 274 11.48 -3.50 -20.10
N GLN A 275 11.99 -4.22 -19.10
CA GLN A 275 13.06 -3.74 -18.24
C GLN A 275 14.32 -3.41 -19.05
N ARG A 276 14.75 -4.32 -19.95
CA ARG A 276 15.89 -4.07 -20.85
C ARG A 276 15.65 -2.89 -21.78
N ALA A 277 14.47 -2.80 -22.39
CA ALA A 277 14.09 -1.67 -23.23
C ALA A 277 14.11 -0.33 -22.47
N SER A 278 13.68 -0.34 -21.21
CA SER A 278 13.60 0.86 -20.39
C SER A 278 14.95 1.45 -19.98
N LEU A 279 16.02 0.65 -19.96
CA LEU A 279 17.37 1.14 -19.63
C LEU A 279 17.81 2.27 -20.58
N LEU A 280 17.43 2.18 -21.85
CA LEU A 280 17.75 3.23 -22.82
C LEU A 280 16.69 4.33 -22.87
N SER A 281 15.41 4.03 -22.65
CA SER A 281 14.38 5.07 -22.64
C SER A 281 14.52 6.01 -21.45
N HIS A 282 15.02 5.54 -20.31
CA HIS A 282 15.30 6.37 -19.12
C HIS A 282 16.40 7.41 -19.36
N GLU A 283 17.33 7.13 -20.28
CA GLU A 283 18.35 8.07 -20.73
C GLU A 283 17.84 8.99 -21.85
N SER A 284 16.55 8.90 -22.21
CA SER A 284 15.90 9.78 -23.19
C SER A 284 15.00 10.81 -22.49
N SER A 285 14.78 11.97 -23.11
CA SER A 285 13.94 13.02 -22.52
C SER A 285 12.47 12.64 -22.34
N ASN A 286 11.98 11.62 -23.08
CA ASN A 286 10.55 11.32 -23.17
C ASN A 286 10.16 10.03 -22.44
N ASN A 287 11.13 9.19 -22.04
CA ASN A 287 10.90 7.89 -21.41
C ASN A 287 9.81 7.05 -22.10
N VAL A 288 10.05 6.73 -23.37
CA VAL A 288 9.11 5.98 -24.22
C VAL A 288 9.78 4.73 -24.77
N VAL A 289 9.04 3.63 -24.78
CA VAL A 289 9.37 2.41 -25.50
C VAL A 289 8.35 2.21 -26.62
N ARG A 290 8.82 1.69 -27.76
CA ARG A 290 8.00 1.40 -28.93
C ARG A 290 7.83 -0.11 -29.11
N LEU A 291 6.60 -0.57 -29.27
CA LEU A 291 6.24 -1.95 -29.60
C LEU A 291 5.68 -2.01 -31.03
N VAL A 292 6.22 -2.94 -31.82
CA VAL A 292 5.74 -3.24 -33.18
C VAL A 292 5.25 -4.67 -33.20
N LEU A 293 4.00 -4.87 -33.61
CA LEU A 293 3.33 -6.15 -33.81
C LEU A 293 3.03 -6.31 -35.31
N ASN A 294 3.64 -7.31 -35.93
CA ASN A 294 3.41 -7.68 -37.31
C ASN A 294 2.75 -9.06 -37.35
N ILE A 295 1.51 -9.09 -37.82
CA ILE A 295 0.64 -10.26 -37.80
C ILE A 295 0.99 -11.22 -38.93
N ALA A 296 1.32 -10.69 -40.12
CA ALA A 296 1.67 -11.50 -41.29
C ALA A 296 2.97 -12.29 -41.06
N ASP A 297 3.97 -11.64 -40.50
CA ASP A 297 5.29 -12.21 -40.21
C ASP A 297 5.33 -12.95 -38.86
N GLN A 298 4.24 -12.91 -38.08
CA GLN A 298 4.17 -13.43 -36.71
C GLN A 298 5.36 -12.94 -35.87
N LYS A 299 5.55 -11.62 -35.83
CA LYS A 299 6.70 -10.99 -35.17
C LYS A 299 6.25 -9.86 -34.26
N ALA A 300 6.67 -9.92 -33.00
CA ALA A 300 6.58 -8.83 -32.03
C ALA A 300 7.98 -8.30 -31.72
N THR A 301 8.18 -6.99 -31.71
CA THR A 301 9.50 -6.38 -31.47
C THR A 301 9.37 -5.15 -30.61
N ILE A 302 10.16 -5.10 -29.55
CA ILE A 302 10.26 -3.95 -28.65
C ILE A 302 11.52 -3.14 -28.97
N TYR A 303 11.38 -1.82 -28.96
CA TYR A 303 12.45 -0.88 -29.24
C TYR A 303 12.59 0.12 -28.10
N GLY A 304 13.83 0.35 -27.66
CA GLY A 304 14.21 1.46 -26.79
C GLY A 304 15.30 2.29 -27.47
N ASN A 305 15.28 3.61 -27.29
CA ASN A 305 16.23 4.51 -27.93
C ASN A 305 16.53 5.71 -27.02
N SER A 306 17.81 6.02 -26.84
CA SER A 306 18.31 7.32 -26.40
C SER A 306 19.30 7.86 -27.45
N PRO A 307 19.08 9.06 -28.01
CA PRO A 307 19.99 9.66 -28.99
C PRO A 307 21.44 9.76 -28.52
N ASP A 308 21.65 9.94 -27.21
CA ASP A 308 22.97 10.18 -26.63
C ASP A 308 23.70 8.89 -26.21
N VAL A 309 22.97 7.78 -26.03
CA VAL A 309 23.51 6.52 -25.50
C VAL A 309 23.49 5.39 -26.53
N GLY A 310 22.37 5.22 -27.25
CA GLY A 310 22.19 4.14 -28.22
C GLY A 310 20.77 3.58 -28.26
N ASN A 311 20.61 2.42 -28.88
CA ASN A 311 19.32 1.76 -29.07
C ASN A 311 19.33 0.28 -28.69
N VAL A 312 18.15 -0.26 -28.43
CA VAL A 312 17.87 -1.68 -28.24
C VAL A 312 16.71 -2.06 -29.12
N GLU A 313 16.85 -3.20 -29.80
CA GLU A 313 15.81 -3.87 -30.56
C GLU A 313 15.78 -5.31 -30.08
N GLU A 314 14.63 -5.77 -29.62
CA GLU A 314 14.48 -7.12 -29.11
C GLU A 314 13.21 -7.76 -29.66
N VAL A 315 13.36 -8.93 -30.27
CA VAL A 315 12.23 -9.76 -30.72
C VAL A 315 11.62 -10.45 -29.51
N LEU A 316 10.33 -10.24 -29.28
CA LEU A 316 9.60 -10.80 -28.15
C LEU A 316 9.10 -12.21 -28.46
N SER A 317 9.16 -13.09 -27.47
CA SER A 317 8.40 -14.34 -27.48
C SER A 317 6.96 -14.08 -27.03
N PHE A 318 5.99 -14.70 -27.71
CA PHE A 318 4.57 -14.60 -27.41
C PHE A 318 3.90 -15.96 -27.61
N ASN A 319 2.80 -16.21 -26.90
CA ASN A 319 2.03 -17.44 -27.02
C ASN A 319 1.07 -17.37 -28.22
N LYS A 320 0.49 -16.18 -28.46
CA LYS A 320 -0.47 -15.94 -29.54
C LYS A 320 -0.38 -14.49 -30.03
N LEU A 321 -0.54 -14.29 -31.33
CA LEU A 321 -0.62 -12.96 -31.95
C LEU A 321 -1.65 -12.97 -33.09
N SER A 322 -2.66 -12.10 -33.01
CA SER A 322 -3.75 -12.04 -33.99
C SER A 322 -4.32 -10.63 -34.15
N GLY A 323 -4.98 -10.37 -35.28
CA GLY A 323 -5.66 -9.11 -35.55
C GLY A 323 -4.97 -8.31 -36.66
N GLU A 324 -4.80 -7.00 -36.43
CA GLU A 324 -4.16 -6.06 -37.37
C GLU A 324 -2.72 -5.73 -36.94
N ASP A 325 -1.89 -5.31 -37.91
CA ASP A 325 -0.55 -4.79 -37.61
C ASP A 325 -0.65 -3.53 -36.75
N LEU A 326 0.27 -3.38 -35.79
CA LEU A 326 0.25 -2.28 -34.84
C LEU A 326 1.66 -1.77 -34.55
N GLU A 327 1.82 -0.46 -34.56
CA GLU A 327 2.97 0.24 -33.97
C GLU A 327 2.46 1.17 -32.88
N ILE A 328 2.95 1.00 -31.66
CA ILE A 328 2.48 1.73 -30.49
C ILE A 328 3.63 2.11 -29.58
N SER A 329 3.52 3.27 -28.93
CA SER A 329 4.55 3.82 -28.04
C SER A 329 3.94 4.12 -26.67
N PHE A 330 4.62 3.79 -25.59
CA PHE A 330 4.11 3.98 -24.23
C PHE A 330 5.23 4.17 -23.21
N ASN A 331 4.87 4.63 -22.01
CA ASN A 331 5.81 4.72 -20.89
C ASN A 331 6.09 3.31 -20.34
N PRO A 332 7.35 2.83 -20.34
CA PRO A 332 7.67 1.48 -19.89
C PRO A 332 7.52 1.30 -18.39
N ASP A 333 7.58 2.36 -17.57
CA ASP A 333 7.37 2.25 -16.12
C ASP A 333 5.93 1.85 -15.78
N TYR A 334 4.96 2.37 -16.54
CA TYR A 334 3.56 1.94 -16.40
C TYR A 334 3.36 0.47 -16.73
N MET A 335 4.02 0.00 -17.80
CA MET A 335 4.01 -1.40 -18.20
C MET A 335 4.69 -2.28 -17.15
N LYS A 336 5.85 -1.87 -16.61
CA LYS A 336 6.56 -2.63 -15.57
C LYS A 336 5.72 -2.81 -14.31
N ASP A 337 5.11 -1.73 -13.82
CA ASP A 337 4.27 -1.79 -12.62
C ASP A 337 3.07 -2.72 -12.84
N ALA A 338 2.41 -2.64 -14.00
CA ALA A 338 1.30 -3.52 -14.36
C ALA A 338 1.74 -5.00 -14.41
N LEU A 339 2.86 -5.30 -15.08
CA LEU A 339 3.39 -6.66 -15.22
C LEU A 339 3.82 -7.28 -13.90
N GLN A 340 4.39 -6.49 -12.99
CA GLN A 340 4.72 -6.95 -11.63
C GLN A 340 3.46 -7.40 -10.86
N GLY A 341 2.33 -6.73 -11.07
CA GLY A 341 1.05 -7.08 -10.43
C GLY A 341 0.46 -8.41 -10.88
N PHE A 342 0.79 -8.89 -12.09
CA PHE A 342 0.30 -10.17 -12.63
C PHE A 342 1.07 -11.40 -12.12
N GLY A 343 2.33 -11.24 -11.69
CA GLY A 343 3.13 -12.37 -11.19
C GLY A 343 3.55 -13.34 -12.31
N GLN A 344 3.39 -14.65 -12.07
CA GLN A 344 3.80 -15.72 -13.00
C GLN A 344 2.59 -16.26 -13.78
N THR A 345 1.98 -15.42 -14.60
CA THR A 345 0.78 -15.78 -15.36
C THR A 345 0.90 -15.31 -16.81
N ALA A 346 0.23 -16.02 -17.72
CA ALA A 346 0.04 -15.54 -19.08
C ALA A 346 -0.99 -14.40 -19.09
N ILE A 347 -0.70 -13.37 -19.88
CA ILE A 347 -1.55 -12.18 -20.00
C ILE A 347 -1.93 -11.96 -21.46
N GLU A 348 -3.15 -11.44 -21.65
CA GLU A 348 -3.62 -10.93 -22.92
C GLU A 348 -3.48 -9.42 -22.91
N VAL A 349 -2.89 -8.88 -23.98
CA VAL A 349 -2.77 -7.45 -24.23
C VAL A 349 -3.64 -7.10 -25.44
N ASP A 350 -4.62 -6.25 -25.20
CA ASP A 350 -5.66 -5.87 -26.14
C ASP A 350 -5.46 -4.42 -26.61
N PHE A 351 -5.26 -4.26 -27.92
CA PHE A 351 -5.04 -2.97 -28.53
C PHE A 351 -6.17 -2.60 -29.48
N THR A 352 -6.67 -1.36 -29.37
CA THR A 352 -7.67 -0.82 -30.32
C THR A 352 -7.01 -0.06 -31.47
N ALA A 353 -6.07 0.85 -31.17
CA ALA A 353 -5.36 1.67 -32.16
C ALA A 353 -4.10 2.32 -31.54
N PRO A 354 -3.13 2.80 -32.34
CA PRO A 354 -1.84 3.34 -31.84
C PRO A 354 -1.93 4.45 -30.78
N LEU A 355 -2.98 5.26 -30.78
CA LEU A 355 -3.17 6.38 -29.84
C LEU A 355 -4.36 6.17 -28.89
N ARG A 356 -4.88 4.96 -28.80
CA ARG A 356 -5.99 4.60 -27.90
C ARG A 356 -5.45 3.76 -26.74
N PRO A 357 -6.00 3.92 -25.52
CA PRO A 357 -5.64 3.05 -24.41
C PRO A 357 -5.71 1.57 -24.78
N PHE A 358 -4.76 0.81 -24.27
CA PHE A 358 -4.73 -0.65 -24.38
C PHE A 358 -4.82 -1.26 -22.99
N THR A 359 -5.34 -2.49 -22.93
CA THR A 359 -5.57 -3.20 -21.66
C THR A 359 -4.66 -4.41 -21.54
N LEU A 360 -4.33 -4.75 -20.29
CA LEU A 360 -3.67 -6.00 -19.93
C LEU A 360 -4.55 -6.73 -18.93
N VAL A 361 -4.78 -8.01 -19.19
CA VAL A 361 -5.58 -8.89 -18.32
C VAL A 361 -4.93 -10.27 -18.21
N PRO A 362 -5.04 -10.97 -17.07
CA PRO A 362 -4.69 -12.39 -17.00
C PRO A 362 -5.55 -13.21 -17.97
N THR A 363 -4.97 -14.19 -18.64
CA THR A 363 -5.73 -15.07 -19.56
C THR A 363 -6.80 -15.89 -18.82
N GLU A 364 -6.56 -16.19 -17.54
CA GLU A 364 -7.47 -16.95 -16.68
C GLU A 364 -8.62 -16.11 -16.07
N ASP A 365 -8.47 -14.78 -16.00
CA ASP A 365 -9.42 -13.88 -15.32
C ASP A 365 -9.45 -12.50 -16.00
N LYS A 366 -10.19 -12.41 -17.12
CA LYS A 366 -10.22 -11.23 -17.98
C LYS A 366 -11.03 -10.04 -17.44
N GLU A 367 -11.87 -10.27 -16.43
CA GLU A 367 -12.83 -9.26 -15.98
C GLU A 367 -12.46 -8.65 -14.63
N ARG A 368 -11.88 -9.44 -13.72
CA ARG A 368 -11.67 -9.00 -12.34
C ARG A 368 -10.29 -8.41 -12.12
N PHE A 369 -9.36 -8.46 -13.08
CA PHE A 369 -8.07 -7.78 -12.98
C PHE A 369 -7.69 -7.12 -14.29
N ILE A 370 -7.83 -5.80 -14.33
CA ILE A 370 -7.62 -5.01 -15.55
C ILE A 370 -6.58 -3.93 -15.26
N GLN A 371 -5.55 -3.89 -16.09
CA GLN A 371 -4.64 -2.76 -16.20
C GLN A 371 -4.92 -2.06 -17.53
N LEU A 372 -4.83 -0.73 -17.55
CA LEU A 372 -4.99 0.08 -18.75
C LEU A 372 -3.87 1.10 -18.82
N ILE A 373 -3.29 1.27 -20.01
CA ILE A 373 -2.20 2.22 -20.25
C ILE A 373 -2.56 3.08 -21.45
N THR A 374 -2.44 4.41 -21.28
CA THR A 374 -2.58 5.37 -22.37
C THR A 374 -1.27 5.47 -23.15
N PRO A 375 -1.28 5.27 -24.48
CA PRO A 375 -0.10 5.45 -25.32
C PRO A 375 0.41 6.89 -25.34
N VAL A 376 1.65 7.04 -25.76
CA VAL A 376 2.30 8.32 -26.01
C VAL A 376 2.34 8.54 -27.51
N ARG A 377 1.96 9.75 -27.95
CA ARG A 377 2.14 10.17 -29.34
C ARG A 377 3.63 10.41 -29.60
N THR A 378 4.21 9.62 -30.49
CA THR A 378 5.53 9.86 -31.10
C THR A 378 5.32 10.50 -32.48
N PHE A 379 6.17 11.46 -32.84
CA PHE A 379 6.06 12.25 -34.08
C PHE A 379 6.98 11.71 -35.17
#